data_AF-A0A3R9I6Z2-F1
#
_entry.id   AF-A0A3R9I6Z2-F1
#
_cell.length_a   1.000
_cell.length_b   1.000
_cell.length_c   1.000
_cell.angle_alpha   90.00
_cell.angle_beta   90.00
_cell.angle_gamma   90.00
#
_symmetry.space_group_name_H-M   'P 1'
#
loop_
_entity.id
_entity.type
_entity.pdbx_description
1 polymer ?
#
loop_
_entity_poly.entity_id
_entity_poly.type
_entity_poly.pdbx_seq_one_letter_code
_entity_poly.pdbx_strand_id
1 'polypeptide(L)'
;MTNEQEEQLIIILSDFIPIMDGDRVQGVSPNAKDLTRQKVLEQLEEEKSQLPEGDPALLEWEEENIELLKMITDEEFQAVLTEKILLTEIQIGQSIFQPLTTQQLSVLAEKLQGQKEKSVENSDKQSSIFKNIFSWLR
;
A
#
# COMPACT_ATOMS: atom_id res chain seq x y z
N MET A 1 -11.41 3.19 -7.79
CA MET A 1 -10.01 2.85 -8.09
C MET A 1 -9.93 1.65 -9.01
N THR A 2 -9.06 1.69 -10.04
CA THR A 2 -8.75 0.53 -10.90
C THR A 2 -7.72 -0.38 -10.24
N ASN A 3 -7.55 -1.62 -10.73
CA ASN A 3 -6.51 -2.53 -10.23
C ASN A 3 -5.10 -1.94 -10.43
N GLU A 4 -4.84 -1.28 -11.55
CA GLU A 4 -3.55 -0.65 -11.85
C GLU A 4 -3.25 0.50 -10.87
N GLN A 5 -4.25 1.35 -10.59
CA GLN A 5 -4.14 2.42 -9.59
C GLN A 5 -3.86 1.87 -8.19
N GLU A 6 -4.51 0.75 -7.84
CA GLU A 6 -4.29 0.06 -6.57
C GLU A 6 -2.88 -0.52 -6.46
N GLU A 7 -2.41 -1.21 -7.51
CA GLU A 7 -1.05 -1.76 -7.59
C GLU A 7 0.00 -0.66 -7.45
N GLN A 8 -0.18 0.45 -8.14
CA GLN A 8 0.74 1.57 -8.05
C GLN A 8 0.70 2.21 -6.66
N LEU A 9 -0.48 2.34 -6.04
CA LEU A 9 -0.57 2.86 -4.67
C LEU A 9 0.09 1.93 -3.65
N ILE A 10 0.02 0.60 -3.83
CA ILE A 10 0.76 -0.37 -3.01
C ILE A 10 2.26 -0.15 -3.12
N ILE A 11 2.75 0.10 -4.34
CA ILE A 11 4.17 0.37 -4.60
C ILE A 11 4.59 1.63 -3.84
N ILE A 12 3.87 2.76 -4.02
CA ILE A 12 4.15 4.01 -3.30
C ILE A 12 4.18 3.77 -1.78
N LEU A 13 3.15 3.13 -1.23
CA LEU A 13 3.03 2.88 0.20
C LEU A 13 4.10 1.92 0.77
N SER A 14 4.82 1.20 -0.09
CA SER A 14 5.92 0.33 0.34
C SER A 14 7.16 1.11 0.78
N ASP A 15 7.25 2.41 0.46
CA ASP A 15 8.32 3.28 0.95
C ASP A 15 8.01 3.88 2.34
N PHE A 16 6.74 3.89 2.75
CA PHE A 16 6.30 4.56 3.99
C PHE A 16 6.00 3.61 5.14
N ILE A 17 5.60 2.38 4.84
CA ILE A 17 4.96 1.48 5.81
C ILE A 17 5.95 0.48 6.42
N PRO A 18 6.66 -0.37 5.66
CA PRO A 18 7.51 -1.39 6.26
C PRO A 18 8.82 -0.80 6.78
N ILE A 19 9.22 -1.22 7.99
CA ILE A 19 10.60 -1.09 8.44
C ILE A 19 11.35 -2.32 7.93
N MET A 20 12.41 -2.11 7.16
CA MET A 20 13.13 -3.17 6.46
C MET A 20 14.56 -3.35 7.01
N ASP A 21 15.04 -4.59 7.01
CA ASP A 21 16.46 -4.95 7.14
C ASP A 21 16.83 -5.85 5.95
N GLY A 22 17.45 -5.23 4.94
CA GLY A 22 17.59 -5.83 3.62
C GLY A 22 16.22 -6.14 3.02
N ASP A 23 15.97 -7.40 2.70
CA ASP A 23 14.70 -7.89 2.17
C ASP A 23 13.72 -8.32 3.26
N ARG A 24 14.08 -8.25 4.55
CA ARG A 24 13.24 -8.73 5.65
C ARG A 24 12.43 -7.62 6.30
N VAL A 25 11.14 -7.88 6.52
CA VAL A 25 10.26 -6.97 7.26
C VAL A 25 10.56 -7.07 8.76
N GLN A 26 10.99 -5.98 9.38
CA GLN A 26 11.24 -5.88 10.82
C GLN A 26 10.02 -5.39 11.60
N GLY A 27 9.15 -4.63 10.94
CA GLY A 27 7.96 -4.07 11.58
C GLY A 27 7.21 -3.11 10.68
N VAL A 28 6.24 -2.41 11.27
CA VAL A 28 5.49 -1.33 10.66
C VAL A 28 6.01 -0.01 11.22
N SER A 29 6.21 0.98 10.35
CA SER A 29 6.60 2.34 10.72
C SER A 29 5.62 2.91 11.76
N PRO A 30 6.11 3.54 12.85
CA PRO A 30 5.24 4.06 13.89
C PRO A 30 4.26 5.12 13.37
N ASN A 31 4.62 5.82 12.29
CA ASN A 31 3.81 6.87 11.67
C ASN A 31 2.83 6.33 10.61
N ALA A 32 2.87 5.03 10.28
CA ALA A 32 2.09 4.47 9.18
C ALA A 32 0.58 4.71 9.33
N LYS A 33 0.06 4.66 10.56
CA LYS A 33 -1.37 4.89 10.85
C LYS A 33 -1.80 6.34 10.72
N ASP A 34 -0.84 7.27 10.77
CA ASP A 34 -1.09 8.71 10.67
C ASP A 34 -0.86 9.23 9.23
N LEU A 35 -0.54 8.34 8.28
CA LEU A 35 -0.40 8.66 6.87
C LEU A 35 -1.75 9.08 6.29
N THR A 36 -1.71 10.15 5.51
CA THR A 36 -2.83 10.64 4.73
C THR A 36 -2.39 10.78 3.27
N ARG A 37 -3.35 10.71 2.35
CA ARG A 37 -3.09 10.93 0.91
C ARG A 37 -2.33 12.23 0.67
N GLN A 38 -2.73 13.29 1.39
CA GLN A 38 -2.10 14.61 1.31
C GLN A 38 -0.63 14.61 1.78
N LYS A 39 -0.30 13.93 2.89
CA LYS A 39 1.08 13.87 3.39
C LYS A 39 2.00 13.13 2.42
N VAL A 40 1.52 12.04 1.83
CA VAL A 40 2.27 11.29 0.81
C VAL A 40 2.48 12.15 -0.43
N LEU A 41 1.43 12.86 -0.88
CA LEU A 41 1.51 13.77 -2.01
C LEU A 41 2.54 14.89 -1.79
N GLU A 42 2.50 15.54 -0.62
CA GLU A 42 3.45 16.61 -0.26
C GLU A 42 4.89 16.11 -0.26
N GLN A 43 5.14 14.90 0.26
CA GLN A 43 6.47 14.31 0.26
C GLN A 43 6.97 13.99 -1.16
N LEU A 44 6.12 13.43 -2.03
CA LEU A 44 6.51 13.17 -3.43
C LEU A 44 6.75 14.48 -4.21
N GLU A 45 5.97 15.52 -3.97
CA GLU A 45 6.20 16.84 -4.58
C GLU A 45 7.52 17.47 -4.10
N GLU A 46 7.89 17.28 -2.83
CA GLU A 46 9.16 17.71 -2.28
C GLU A 46 10.33 16.92 -2.91
N GLU A 47 10.25 15.59 -2.97
CA GLU A 47 11.26 14.72 -3.59
C GLU A 47 11.51 15.11 -5.05
N LYS A 48 10.43 15.32 -5.82
CA LYS A 48 10.49 15.79 -7.21
C LYS A 48 11.22 17.11 -7.37
N SER A 49 10.98 18.05 -6.47
CA SER A 49 11.62 19.37 -6.52
C SER A 49 13.14 19.31 -6.30
N GLN A 50 13.63 18.24 -5.68
CA GLN A 50 15.04 18.01 -5.36
C GLN A 50 15.73 17.13 -6.40
N LEU A 51 14.99 16.52 -7.33
CA LEU A 51 15.58 15.71 -8.38
C LEU A 51 16.45 16.56 -9.32
N PRO A 52 17.69 16.15 -9.59
CA PRO A 52 18.48 16.77 -10.65
C PRO A 52 17.84 16.46 -12.01
N GLU A 53 17.97 17.36 -12.98
CA GLU A 53 17.46 17.22 -14.37
C GLU A 53 18.01 15.98 -15.13
N GLY A 54 18.82 15.13 -14.49
CA GLY A 54 19.62 14.08 -15.11
C GLY A 54 18.93 12.73 -15.35
N ASP A 55 17.74 12.47 -14.79
CA ASP A 55 17.01 11.21 -15.01
C ASP A 55 15.54 11.44 -15.39
N PRO A 56 15.24 11.49 -16.71
CA PRO A 56 13.87 11.65 -17.19
C PRO A 56 12.93 10.53 -16.78
N ALA A 57 13.42 9.30 -16.60
CA ALA A 57 12.58 8.17 -16.23
C ALA A 57 12.15 8.25 -14.76
N LEU A 58 13.05 8.70 -13.89
CA LEU A 58 12.71 8.96 -12.49
C LEU A 58 11.72 10.11 -12.35
N LEU A 59 11.88 11.18 -13.13
CA LEU A 59 10.95 12.30 -13.15
C LEU A 59 9.54 11.87 -13.60
N GLU A 60 9.45 11.08 -14.68
CA GLU A 60 8.18 10.53 -15.18
C GLU A 60 7.51 9.63 -14.14
N TRP A 61 8.29 8.75 -13.49
CA TRP A 61 7.78 7.88 -12.43
C TRP A 61 7.19 8.66 -11.24
N GLU A 62 7.86 9.72 -10.79
CA GLU A 62 7.33 10.57 -9.72
C GLU A 62 6.09 11.37 -10.16
N GLU A 63 6.06 11.83 -11.40
CA GLU A 63 4.88 12.51 -11.99
C GLU A 63 3.66 11.59 -12.02
N GLU A 64 3.83 10.35 -12.46
CA GLU A 64 2.77 9.35 -12.48
C GLU A 64 2.23 9.06 -11.07
N ASN A 65 3.11 8.96 -10.07
CA ASN A 65 2.72 8.74 -8.67
C ASN A 65 1.96 9.92 -8.08
N ILE A 66 2.40 11.15 -8.37
CA ILE A 66 1.73 12.38 -7.94
C ILE A 66 0.33 12.47 -8.57
N GLU A 67 0.21 12.21 -9.87
CA GLU A 67 -1.07 12.25 -10.56
C GLU A 67 -2.03 11.15 -10.05
N LEU A 68 -1.52 9.96 -9.75
CA LEU A 68 -2.31 8.92 -9.08
C LEU A 68 -2.92 9.43 -7.76
N LEU A 69 -2.11 10.03 -6.88
CA LEU A 69 -2.58 10.53 -5.58
C LEU A 69 -3.56 11.70 -5.70
N LYS A 70 -3.53 12.45 -6.81
CA LYS A 70 -4.54 13.48 -7.12
C LYS A 70 -5.86 12.89 -7.62
N MET A 71 -5.83 11.73 -8.28
CA MET A 71 -7.00 11.08 -8.87
C MET A 71 -7.84 10.27 -7.88
N ILE A 72 -7.21 9.67 -6.87
CA ILE A 72 -7.90 8.82 -5.86
C ILE A 72 -8.49 9.65 -4.72
N THR A 73 -9.52 9.13 -4.06
CA THR A 73 -10.10 9.78 -2.86
C THR A 73 -9.33 9.44 -1.58
N ASP A 74 -9.55 10.22 -0.52
CA ASP A 74 -8.98 9.95 0.80
C ASP A 74 -9.48 8.59 1.35
N GLU A 75 -10.73 8.21 1.08
CA GLU A 75 -11.31 6.93 1.48
C GLU A 75 -10.69 5.75 0.75
N GLU A 76 -10.45 5.88 -0.57
CA GLU A 76 -9.75 4.86 -1.36
C GLU A 76 -8.32 4.68 -0.85
N PHE A 77 -7.62 5.79 -0.60
CA PHE A 77 -6.28 5.76 -0.02
C PHE A 77 -6.25 5.08 1.35
N GLN A 78 -7.18 5.43 2.26
CA GLN A 78 -7.22 4.86 3.61
C GLN A 78 -7.54 3.36 3.63
N ALA A 79 -8.35 2.88 2.67
CA ALA A 79 -8.55 1.45 2.50
C ALA A 79 -7.23 0.75 2.18
N VAL A 80 -6.55 1.18 1.11
CA VAL A 80 -5.29 0.57 0.66
C VAL A 80 -4.22 0.67 1.74
N LEU A 81 -4.12 1.81 2.44
CA LEU A 81 -3.24 1.99 3.59
C LEU A 81 -3.49 0.94 4.68
N THR A 82 -4.75 0.75 5.06
CA THR A 82 -5.14 -0.22 6.09
C THR A 82 -4.77 -1.64 5.69
N GLU A 83 -5.07 -2.01 4.44
CA GLU A 83 -4.78 -3.32 3.88
C GLU A 83 -3.26 -3.59 3.81
N LYS A 84 -2.46 -2.59 3.40
CA LYS A 84 -1.00 -2.68 3.31
C LYS A 84 -0.33 -2.74 4.68
N ILE A 85 -0.81 -1.99 5.67
CA ILE A 85 -0.34 -2.10 7.06
C ILE A 85 -0.56 -3.53 7.56
N LEU A 86 -1.77 -4.06 7.37
CA LEU A 86 -2.13 -5.41 7.78
C LEU A 86 -1.24 -6.48 7.12
N LEU A 87 -1.02 -6.37 5.82
CA LEU A 87 -0.12 -7.26 5.09
C LEU A 87 1.31 -7.20 5.67
N THR A 88 1.80 -6.00 5.94
CA THR A 88 3.13 -5.78 6.52
C THR A 88 3.26 -6.42 7.91
N GLU A 89 2.23 -6.29 8.77
CA GLU A 89 2.21 -6.95 10.09
C GLU A 89 2.34 -8.47 9.99
N ILE A 90 1.70 -9.08 9.00
CA ILE A 90 1.74 -10.55 8.78
C ILE A 90 3.09 -11.00 8.23
N GLN A 91 3.79 -10.12 7.50
CA GLN A 91 5.09 -10.40 6.91
C GLN A 91 6.27 -10.17 7.87
N ILE A 92 6.05 -9.67 9.10
CA ILE A 92 7.13 -9.46 10.07
C ILE A 92 7.98 -10.73 10.26
N GLY A 93 9.31 -10.56 10.16
CA GLY A 93 10.31 -11.62 10.24
C GLY A 93 10.54 -12.38 8.93
N GLN A 94 9.73 -12.15 7.89
CA GLN A 94 9.85 -12.78 6.58
C GLN A 94 10.51 -11.85 5.56
N SER A 95 11.07 -12.46 4.51
CA SER A 95 11.48 -11.74 3.30
C SER A 95 10.25 -11.28 2.51
N ILE A 96 10.31 -10.11 1.90
CA ILE A 96 9.28 -9.62 0.95
C ILE A 96 9.19 -10.47 -0.32
N PHE A 97 10.21 -11.27 -0.62
CA PHE A 97 10.20 -12.21 -1.75
C PHE A 97 9.62 -13.57 -1.39
N GLN A 98 9.36 -13.82 -0.11
CA GLN A 98 8.77 -15.08 0.34
C GLN A 98 7.25 -15.01 0.23
N PRO A 99 6.60 -15.98 -0.43
CA PRO A 99 5.14 -16.03 -0.46
C PRO A 99 4.58 -16.24 0.94
N LEU A 100 3.39 -15.71 1.19
CA LEU A 100 2.67 -15.96 2.43
C LEU A 100 2.34 -17.44 2.59
N THR A 101 2.50 -17.97 3.80
CA THR A 101 2.06 -19.33 4.12
C THR A 101 0.54 -19.41 4.15
N THR A 102 -0.01 -20.63 4.04
CA THR A 102 -1.45 -20.86 4.18
C THR A 102 -2.00 -20.35 5.52
N GLN A 103 -1.23 -20.48 6.61
CA GLN A 103 -1.63 -19.94 7.90
C GLN A 103 -1.68 -18.40 7.89
N GLN A 104 -0.68 -17.75 7.29
CA GLN A 104 -0.65 -16.29 7.16
C GLN A 104 -1.79 -15.76 6.29
N LEU A 105 -2.12 -16.46 5.20
CA LEU A 105 -3.27 -16.16 4.35
C LEU A 105 -4.60 -16.31 5.11
N SER A 106 -4.71 -17.32 5.98
CA SER A 106 -5.89 -17.50 6.83
C SER A 106 -6.05 -16.35 7.83
N VAL A 107 -4.97 -15.98 8.53
CA VAL A 107 -4.97 -14.85 9.48
C VAL A 107 -5.31 -13.54 8.77
N LEU A 108 -4.80 -13.36 7.55
CA LEU A 108 -5.12 -12.21 6.71
C LEU A 108 -6.62 -12.16 6.38
N ALA A 109 -7.19 -13.27 5.92
CA ALA A 109 -8.62 -13.37 5.59
C ALA A 109 -9.51 -13.08 6.81
N GLU A 110 -9.18 -13.62 7.99
CA GLU A 110 -9.92 -13.39 9.24
C GLU A 110 -9.90 -11.91 9.65
N LYS A 111 -8.72 -11.28 9.65
CA LYS A 111 -8.59 -9.86 10.00
C LYS A 111 -9.37 -8.96 9.03
N LEU A 112 -9.46 -9.33 7.76
CA LEU A 112 -10.24 -8.61 6.76
C LEU A 112 -11.75 -8.79 6.92
N GLN A 113 -12.20 -10.01 7.20
CA GLN A 113 -13.62 -10.25 7.47
C GLN A 113 -14.07 -9.48 8.73
N GLY A 114 -13.25 -9.46 9.78
CA GLY A 114 -13.50 -8.68 10.99
C GLY A 114 -13.48 -7.15 10.77
N GLN A 115 -12.83 -6.66 9.71
CA GLN A 115 -12.92 -5.25 9.29
C GLN A 115 -14.17 -4.99 8.44
N LYS A 116 -14.53 -5.90 7.53
CA LYS A 116 -15.75 -5.82 6.72
C LYS A 116 -17.01 -5.84 7.58
N GLU A 117 -17.07 -6.71 8.59
CA GLU A 117 -18.20 -6.80 9.52
C GLU A 117 -18.39 -5.52 10.37
N LYS A 118 -17.32 -4.73 10.56
CA LYS A 118 -17.40 -3.41 11.20
C LYS A 118 -17.73 -2.28 10.22
N SER A 119 -17.60 -2.50 8.92
CA SER A 119 -17.81 -1.51 7.86
C SER A 119 -19.08 -1.75 7.03
N VAL A 120 -19.96 -2.69 7.42
CA VAL A 120 -21.18 -3.09 6.68
C VAL A 120 -22.19 -1.95 6.44
N GLU A 121 -21.95 -0.73 6.92
CA GLU A 121 -22.77 0.41 6.53
C GLU A 121 -22.35 1.13 5.23
N ASN A 122 -21.24 0.78 4.57
CA ASN A 122 -20.96 1.37 3.24
C ASN A 122 -20.14 0.52 2.25
N SER A 123 -20.85 0.14 1.17
CA SER A 123 -20.42 0.10 -0.23
C SER A 123 -19.65 -1.12 -0.80
N ASP A 124 -20.35 -1.82 -1.71
CA ASP A 124 -19.87 -2.86 -2.65
C ASP A 124 -18.89 -2.34 -3.74
N LYS A 125 -18.14 -1.26 -3.51
CA LYS A 125 -17.35 -0.58 -4.55
C LYS A 125 -15.85 -0.44 -4.28
N GLN A 126 -15.32 -1.02 -3.21
CA GLN A 126 -13.87 -0.98 -2.96
C GLN A 126 -13.13 -2.06 -3.78
N SER A 127 -12.21 -1.62 -4.63
CA SER A 127 -11.08 -2.44 -5.07
C SER A 127 -10.22 -2.74 -3.85
N SER A 128 -9.67 -3.94 -3.79
CA SER A 128 -8.98 -4.45 -2.59
C SER A 128 -7.71 -5.13 -3.07
N ILE A 129 -6.59 -4.80 -2.44
CA ILE A 129 -5.23 -5.28 -2.71
C ILE A 129 -5.23 -6.80 -2.73
N PHE A 130 -6.13 -7.39 -1.96
CA PHE A 130 -6.30 -8.83 -1.83
C PHE A 130 -6.88 -9.51 -3.06
N LYS A 131 -7.63 -8.82 -3.93
CA LYS A 131 -8.04 -9.41 -5.23
C LYS A 131 -6.81 -9.81 -6.05
N ASN A 132 -5.72 -9.04 -5.95
CA ASN A 132 -4.47 -9.32 -6.65
C ASN A 132 -3.60 -10.35 -5.91
N ILE A 133 -3.56 -10.35 -4.58
CA ILE A 133 -2.85 -11.38 -3.80
C ILE A 133 -3.52 -12.76 -3.96
N PHE A 134 -4.87 -12.82 -3.98
CA PHE A 134 -5.61 -14.05 -4.16
C PHE A 134 -5.67 -14.54 -5.61
N SER A 135 -5.44 -13.68 -6.61
CA SER A 135 -5.35 -14.11 -8.01
C SER A 135 -4.03 -14.84 -8.33
N TRP A 136 -2.95 -14.53 -7.60
CA TRP A 136 -1.65 -15.21 -7.70
C TRP A 136 -1.63 -16.59 -7.01
N LEU A 137 -2.64 -16.92 -6.20
CA LEU A 137 -2.81 -18.22 -5.54
C LEU A 137 -3.52 -19.29 -6.40
N ARG A 138 -3.67 -19.05 -7.71
CA ARG A 138 -4.34 -19.96 -8.65
C ARG A 138 -3.37 -20.79 -9.47
#